data_AF-A0A5N8YSY8-F1
#
_entry.id   AF-A0A5N8YSY8-F1
#
_cell.length_a   1.000
_cell.length_b   1.000
_cell.length_c   1.000
_cell.angle_alpha   90.00
_cell.angle_beta   90.00
_cell.angle_gamma   90.00
#
_symmetry.space_group_name_H-M   'P 1'
#
loop_
_entity.id
_entity.type
_entity.pdbx_description
1 polymer ?
#
loop_
_entity_poly.entity_id
_entity_poly.type
_entity_poly.pdbx_seq_one_letter_code
_entity_poly.pdbx_strand_id
1 'polypeptide(L)'
;MEREIKELEIEASDPGFWDVSSFAQGKMKELALLNKQVSSWNSLQERSDSACELLELAAAESDAEMIKSIRDETVEIARLLSEMEFQLTLSGEYDQRDAILALHAGAGGVDSQDWASMLLRMYTRWAERRGFQCDVLDRSYGEESGVKSAVIQVSGDFAYGHLRSEKGVHRLVRISPFDNDHARHTSFALAEILPKVEEGIDININSDDIRLDVFRAGGHGGQNVQKNSTAVRLTHVPTNIVVTCQNERSQHQNREIAMRILTARLVDLERKKKEEEIAQIKGEHISAEWGN
;
A
#
# COMPACT_ATOMS: atom_id res chain seq x y z
N MET A 1 5.05 -14.01 17.46
CA MET A 1 3.58 -13.99 17.52
C MET A 1 3.07 -14.02 18.96
N GLU A 2 2.87 -15.15 19.64
CA GLU A 2 2.26 -15.12 21.00
C GLU A 2 3.04 -14.33 22.06
N ARG A 3 4.38 -14.46 22.08
CA ARG A 3 5.23 -13.65 22.98
C ARG A 3 5.13 -12.15 22.67
N GLU A 4 5.08 -11.83 21.39
CA GLU A 4 5.04 -10.47 20.85
C GLU A 4 3.68 -9.79 21.10
N ILE A 5 2.58 -10.55 21.00
CA ILE A 5 1.25 -10.12 21.45
C ILE A 5 1.30 -9.75 22.92
N LYS A 6 1.87 -10.60 23.79
CA LYS A 6 2.00 -10.31 25.22
C LYS A 6 2.85 -9.06 25.49
N GLU A 7 3.95 -8.89 24.77
CA GLU A 7 4.79 -7.70 24.88
C GLU A 7 4.01 -6.43 24.49
N LEU A 8 3.27 -6.47 23.38
CA LEU A 8 2.43 -5.35 22.92
C LEU A 8 1.23 -5.09 23.86
N GLU A 9 0.63 -6.11 24.45
CA GLU A 9 -0.44 -5.97 25.46
C GLU A 9 0.06 -5.30 26.74
N ILE A 10 1.28 -5.64 27.17
CA ILE A 10 1.95 -4.99 28.31
C ILE A 10 2.25 -3.53 27.96
N GLU A 11 2.78 -3.25 26.78
CA GLU A 11 3.05 -1.88 26.32
C GLU A 11 1.76 -1.04 26.23
N ALA A 12 0.68 -1.63 25.72
CA ALA A 12 -0.63 -0.98 25.63
C ALA A 12 -1.30 -0.71 26.99
N SER A 13 -0.85 -1.38 28.05
CA SER A 13 -1.32 -1.18 29.42
C SER A 13 -0.63 -0.01 30.14
N ASP A 14 0.44 0.54 29.56
CA ASP A 14 1.12 1.73 30.10
C ASP A 14 0.25 3.00 29.91
N PRO A 15 0.00 3.78 30.98
CA PRO A 15 -0.71 5.06 30.88
C PRO A 15 -0.16 6.03 29.83
N GLY A 16 1.16 6.02 29.56
CA GLY A 16 1.81 6.90 28.59
C GLY A 16 1.70 6.44 27.13
N PHE A 17 1.21 5.22 26.89
CA PHE A 17 1.08 4.66 25.54
C PHE A 17 0.14 5.47 24.64
N TRP A 18 -0.91 6.04 25.24
CA TRP A 18 -1.95 6.80 24.54
C TRP A 18 -1.58 8.28 24.31
N ASP A 19 -0.44 8.74 24.80
CA ASP A 19 0.01 10.14 24.66
C ASP A 19 0.27 10.51 23.18
N VAL A 20 0.64 9.51 22.36
CA VAL A 20 0.87 9.68 20.91
C VAL A 20 -0.15 8.84 20.14
N SER A 21 -1.28 9.45 19.79
CA SER A 21 -2.42 8.76 19.14
C SER A 21 -2.04 7.99 17.88
N SER A 22 -1.12 8.49 17.05
CA SER A 22 -0.67 7.80 15.82
C SER A 22 0.17 6.55 16.11
N PHE A 23 1.05 6.62 17.11
CA PHE A 23 1.87 5.48 17.56
C PHE A 23 1.00 4.38 18.16
N ALA A 24 0.09 4.75 19.07
CA ALA A 24 -0.85 3.83 19.70
C ALA A 24 -1.73 3.12 18.65
N GLN A 25 -2.25 3.86 17.68
CA GLN A 25 -3.10 3.30 16.63
C GLN A 25 -2.35 2.32 15.72
N GLY A 26 -1.10 2.62 15.36
CA GLY A 26 -0.25 1.72 14.59
C GLY A 26 0.03 0.41 15.33
N LYS A 27 0.41 0.50 16.61
CA LYS A 27 0.66 -0.67 17.46
C LYS A 27 -0.58 -1.50 17.76
N MET A 28 -1.74 -0.88 17.93
CA MET A 28 -3.01 -1.61 18.07
C MET A 28 -3.42 -2.34 16.80
N LYS A 29 -3.14 -1.76 15.62
CA LYS A 29 -3.36 -2.41 14.33
C LYS A 29 -2.46 -3.64 14.17
N GLU A 30 -1.19 -3.52 14.57
CA GLU A 30 -0.22 -4.63 14.59
C GLU A 30 -0.67 -5.76 15.55
N LEU A 31 -1.08 -5.42 16.77
CA LEU A 31 -1.61 -6.37 17.75
C LEU A 31 -2.86 -7.09 17.24
N ALA A 32 -3.80 -6.37 16.63
CA ALA A 32 -5.01 -6.95 16.05
C ALA A 32 -4.70 -7.96 14.94
N LEU A 33 -3.69 -7.65 14.10
CA LEU A 33 -3.25 -8.55 13.04
C LEU A 33 -2.62 -9.82 13.61
N LEU A 34 -1.70 -9.69 14.57
CA LEU A 34 -1.05 -10.82 15.22
C LEU A 34 -2.06 -11.73 15.92
N ASN A 35 -3.03 -11.14 16.64
CA ASN A 35 -4.11 -11.89 17.27
C ASN A 35 -4.96 -12.67 16.27
N LYS A 36 -5.31 -12.04 15.13
CA LYS A 36 -6.04 -12.72 14.04
C LYS A 36 -5.26 -13.90 13.47
N GLN A 37 -3.94 -13.77 13.32
CA GLN A 37 -3.09 -14.87 12.84
C GLN A 37 -3.06 -16.01 13.85
N VAL A 38 -2.80 -15.73 15.13
CA VAL A 38 -2.76 -16.75 16.20
C VAL A 38 -4.11 -17.44 16.35
N SER A 39 -5.22 -16.69 16.35
CA SER A 39 -6.55 -17.28 16.44
C SER A 39 -6.87 -18.21 15.26
N SER A 40 -6.38 -17.89 14.06
CA SER A 40 -6.57 -18.73 12.87
C SER A 40 -5.81 -20.05 13.00
N TRP A 41 -4.57 -20.02 13.49
CA TRP A 41 -3.78 -21.24 13.75
C TRP A 41 -4.39 -22.10 14.86
N ASN A 42 -4.80 -21.48 15.97
CA ASN A 42 -5.44 -22.19 17.08
C ASN A 42 -6.76 -22.84 16.63
N SER A 43 -7.58 -22.13 15.85
CA SER A 43 -8.82 -22.69 15.30
C SER A 43 -8.57 -23.86 14.35
N LEU A 44 -7.52 -23.80 13.52
CA LEU A 44 -7.14 -24.91 12.63
C LEU A 44 -6.67 -26.13 13.44
N GLN A 45 -5.88 -25.90 14.50
CA GLN A 45 -5.44 -26.94 15.41
C GLN A 45 -6.64 -27.59 16.12
N GLU A 46 -7.53 -26.81 16.72
CA GLU A 46 -8.74 -27.32 17.38
C GLU A 46 -9.63 -28.15 16.43
N ARG A 47 -9.79 -27.70 15.18
CA ARG A 47 -10.53 -28.45 14.15
C ARG A 47 -9.84 -29.77 13.79
N SER A 48 -8.52 -29.76 13.67
CA SER A 48 -7.72 -30.96 13.39
C SER A 48 -7.80 -31.98 14.52
N ASP A 49 -7.66 -31.51 15.77
CA ASP A 49 -7.74 -32.37 16.96
C ASP A 49 -9.15 -32.96 17.09
N SER A 50 -10.18 -32.14 16.92
CA SER A 50 -11.58 -32.59 16.92
C SER A 50 -11.85 -33.63 15.83
N ALA A 51 -11.33 -33.42 14.61
CA ALA A 51 -11.47 -34.37 13.51
C ALA A 51 -10.77 -35.71 13.80
N CYS A 52 -9.64 -35.70 14.51
CA CYS A 52 -8.94 -36.91 14.94
C CYS A 52 -9.77 -37.68 15.99
N GLU A 53 -10.27 -37.00 17.01
CA GLU A 53 -11.11 -37.62 18.05
C GLU A 53 -12.39 -38.24 17.46
N LEU A 54 -13.05 -37.52 16.55
CA LEU A 54 -14.24 -38.01 15.85
C LEU A 54 -13.93 -39.23 14.96
N LEU A 55 -12.75 -39.29 14.36
CA LEU A 55 -12.33 -40.43 13.54
C LEU A 55 -12.13 -41.68 14.39
N GLU A 56 -11.55 -41.55 15.58
CA GLU A 56 -11.39 -42.67 16.51
C GLU A 56 -12.75 -43.24 16.93
N LEU A 57 -13.72 -42.37 17.25
CA LEU A 57 -15.08 -42.78 17.59
C LEU A 57 -15.79 -43.46 16.40
N ALA A 58 -15.74 -42.84 15.22
CA ALA A 58 -16.38 -43.36 14.02
C ALA A 58 -15.81 -44.72 13.58
N ALA A 59 -14.49 -44.91 13.76
CA ALA A 59 -13.83 -46.19 13.50
C ALA A 59 -14.26 -47.29 14.49
N ALA A 60 -14.44 -46.94 15.77
CA ALA A 60 -14.93 -47.88 16.78
C ALA A 60 -16.39 -48.31 16.51
N GLU A 61 -17.23 -47.40 16.03
CA GLU A 61 -18.65 -47.65 15.73
C GLU A 61 -18.90 -48.16 14.30
N SER A 62 -17.88 -48.19 13.44
CA SER A 62 -17.99 -48.52 12.01
C SER A 62 -19.01 -47.66 11.25
N ASP A 63 -19.12 -46.38 11.63
CA ASP A 63 -20.04 -45.42 10.99
C ASP A 63 -19.45 -44.85 9.70
N ALA A 64 -19.91 -45.37 8.57
CA ALA A 64 -19.45 -44.96 7.25
C ALA A 64 -19.88 -43.53 6.85
N GLU A 65 -21.00 -43.03 7.38
CA GLU A 65 -21.45 -41.66 7.08
C GLU A 65 -20.58 -40.63 7.82
N MET A 66 -20.25 -40.92 9.08
CA MET A 66 -19.36 -40.09 9.88
C MET A 66 -17.92 -40.09 9.33
N ILE A 67 -17.40 -41.24 8.89
CA ILE A 67 -16.09 -41.29 8.22
C ILE A 67 -16.07 -40.42 6.96
N LYS A 68 -17.17 -40.39 6.19
CA LYS A 68 -17.26 -39.55 4.99
C LYS A 68 -17.26 -38.06 5.34
N SER A 69 -18.01 -37.63 6.34
CA SER A 69 -18.03 -36.22 6.75
C SER A 69 -16.68 -35.75 7.27
N ILE A 70 -15.98 -36.59 8.05
CA ILE A 70 -14.62 -36.31 8.53
C ILE A 70 -13.64 -36.18 7.36
N ARG A 71 -13.78 -37.00 6.32
CA ARG A 71 -12.95 -36.89 5.11
C ARG A 71 -13.16 -35.54 4.41
N ASP A 72 -14.40 -35.10 4.25
CA ASP A 72 -14.71 -33.81 3.64
C ASP A 72 -14.15 -32.65 4.48
N GLU A 73 -14.26 -32.72 5.81
CA GLU A 73 -13.65 -31.76 6.74
C GLU A 73 -12.11 -31.75 6.65
N THR A 74 -11.48 -32.92 6.52
CA THR A 74 -10.02 -33.04 6.36
C THR A 74 -9.53 -32.37 5.08
N VAL A 75 -10.31 -32.46 3.99
CA VAL A 75 -10.00 -31.76 2.73
C VAL A 75 -10.04 -30.24 2.92
N GLU A 76 -11.02 -29.72 3.67
CA GLU A 76 -11.08 -28.29 3.99
C GLU A 76 -9.95 -27.84 4.91
N ILE A 77 -9.60 -28.63 5.94
CA ILE A 77 -8.44 -28.35 6.81
C ILE A 77 -7.15 -28.30 5.98
N ALA A 78 -6.93 -29.26 5.09
CA ALA A 78 -5.75 -29.29 4.22
C ALA A 78 -5.70 -28.06 3.28
N ARG A 79 -6.85 -27.65 2.75
CA ARG A 79 -6.96 -26.45 1.91
C ARG A 79 -6.59 -25.19 2.70
N LEU A 80 -7.13 -25.03 3.91
CA LEU A 80 -6.84 -23.89 4.78
C LEU A 80 -5.37 -23.87 5.23
N LEU A 81 -4.81 -25.02 5.59
CA LEU A 81 -3.41 -25.15 5.95
C LEU A 81 -2.50 -24.67 4.81
N SER A 82 -2.76 -25.12 3.57
CA SER A 82 -1.98 -24.71 2.41
C SER A 82 -2.08 -23.20 2.13
N GLU A 83 -3.24 -22.60 2.37
CA GLU A 83 -3.43 -21.15 2.25
C GLU A 83 -2.61 -20.38 3.31
N MET A 84 -2.61 -20.86 4.55
CA MET A 84 -1.84 -20.27 5.65
C MET A 84 -0.33 -20.45 5.46
N GLU A 85 0.12 -21.61 4.98
CA GLU A 85 1.51 -21.86 4.61
C GLU A 85 1.97 -20.89 3.52
N PHE A 86 1.13 -20.63 2.52
CA PHE A 86 1.41 -19.63 1.50
C PHE A 86 1.56 -18.23 2.10
N GLN A 87 0.68 -17.84 3.03
CA GLN A 87 0.78 -16.54 3.71
C GLN A 87 2.11 -16.39 4.47
N LEU A 88 2.67 -17.47 5.04
CA LEU A 88 3.99 -17.41 5.68
C LEU A 88 5.13 -17.07 4.70
N THR A 89 4.97 -17.37 3.41
CA THR A 89 5.94 -16.97 2.37
C THR A 89 5.84 -15.49 1.99
N LEU A 90 4.75 -14.82 2.40
CA LEU A 90 4.51 -13.40 2.17
C LEU A 90 5.11 -12.54 3.30
N SER A 91 6.43 -12.62 3.45
CA SER A 91 7.20 -11.94 4.51
C SER A 91 7.76 -10.58 4.11
N GLY A 92 7.34 -10.02 2.98
CA GLY A 92 7.78 -8.70 2.51
C GLY A 92 7.19 -7.57 3.35
N GLU A 93 7.93 -6.45 3.45
CA GLU A 93 7.57 -5.28 4.27
C GLU A 93 6.15 -4.75 3.97
N TYR A 94 5.73 -4.84 2.70
CA TYR A 94 4.43 -4.35 2.24
C TYR A 94 3.43 -5.45 1.91
N ASP A 95 3.77 -6.72 2.08
CA ASP A 95 2.94 -7.84 1.64
C ASP A 95 1.55 -7.82 2.28
N GLN A 96 1.45 -7.33 3.51
CA GLN A 96 0.20 -7.22 4.28
C GLN A 96 -0.69 -6.05 3.86
N ARG A 97 -0.18 -5.11 3.05
CA ARG A 97 -0.94 -3.92 2.66
C ARG A 97 -1.94 -4.22 1.56
N ASP A 98 -2.94 -3.34 1.44
CA ASP A 98 -3.80 -3.27 0.26
C ASP A 98 -2.93 -3.04 -0.99
N ALA A 99 -3.42 -3.47 -2.15
CA ALA A 99 -2.73 -3.29 -3.42
C ALA A 99 -3.43 -2.25 -4.29
N ILE A 100 -2.63 -1.48 -5.02
CA ILE A 100 -3.06 -0.69 -6.17
C ILE A 100 -2.49 -1.37 -7.40
N LEU A 101 -3.38 -1.86 -8.27
CA LEU A 101 -3.05 -2.44 -9.56
C LEU A 101 -3.39 -1.43 -10.65
N ALA A 102 -2.38 -0.98 -11.38
CA ALA A 102 -2.53 -0.14 -12.55
C ALA A 102 -2.24 -0.96 -13.81
N LEU A 103 -3.21 -0.98 -14.72
CA LEU A 103 -3.13 -1.65 -16.02
C LEU A 103 -2.97 -0.60 -17.11
N HIS A 104 -1.99 -0.80 -17.99
CA HIS A 104 -1.73 0.05 -19.14
C HIS A 104 -1.70 -0.78 -20.42
N ALA A 105 -2.49 -0.39 -21.41
CA ALA A 105 -2.40 -0.98 -22.74
C ALA A 105 -1.05 -0.62 -23.38
N GLY A 106 -0.34 -1.63 -23.88
CA GLY A 106 0.96 -1.48 -24.54
C GLY A 106 0.85 -1.22 -26.04
N ALA A 107 1.93 -1.50 -26.76
CA ALA A 107 1.96 -1.39 -28.21
C ALA A 107 1.04 -2.44 -28.87
N GLY A 108 0.11 -2.00 -29.72
CA GLY A 108 -0.83 -2.87 -30.44
C GLY A 108 -2.24 -2.31 -30.61
N GLY A 109 -2.46 -1.01 -30.38
CA GLY A 109 -3.71 -0.31 -30.71
C GLY A 109 -4.93 -0.89 -30.00
N VAL A 110 -6.03 -1.07 -30.74
CA VAL A 110 -7.34 -1.53 -30.24
C VAL A 110 -7.25 -2.92 -29.61
N ASP A 111 -6.44 -3.83 -30.17
CA ASP A 111 -6.24 -5.17 -29.61
C ASP A 111 -5.54 -5.16 -28.25
N SER A 112 -4.63 -4.21 -28.01
CA SER A 112 -3.99 -4.05 -26.70
C SER A 112 -4.93 -3.39 -25.69
N GLN A 113 -5.80 -2.49 -26.14
CA GLN A 113 -6.83 -1.90 -25.30
C GLN A 113 -7.88 -2.94 -24.89
N ASP A 114 -8.30 -3.82 -25.81
CA ASP A 114 -9.18 -4.93 -25.51
C ASP A 114 -8.52 -5.91 -24.54
N TRP A 115 -7.25 -6.23 -24.74
CA TRP A 115 -6.49 -7.09 -23.83
C TRP A 115 -6.39 -6.52 -22.42
N ALA A 116 -6.09 -5.23 -22.27
CA ALA A 116 -6.08 -4.56 -20.96
C ALA A 116 -7.47 -4.61 -20.29
N SER A 117 -8.56 -4.55 -21.06
CA SER A 117 -9.92 -4.72 -20.52
C SER A 117 -10.20 -6.15 -20.05
N MET A 118 -9.66 -7.15 -20.74
CA MET A 118 -9.77 -8.56 -20.35
C MET A 118 -9.01 -8.82 -19.05
N LEU A 119 -7.80 -8.26 -18.91
CA LEU A 119 -7.02 -8.31 -17.67
C LEU A 119 -7.74 -7.62 -16.52
N LEU A 120 -8.30 -6.43 -16.74
CA LEU A 120 -9.11 -5.74 -15.73
C LEU A 120 -10.22 -6.65 -15.20
N ARG A 121 -11.00 -7.26 -16.11
CA ARG A 121 -12.06 -8.20 -15.74
C ARG A 121 -11.51 -9.46 -15.05
N MET A 122 -10.34 -9.95 -15.44
CA MET A 122 -9.69 -11.10 -14.83
C MET A 122 -9.35 -10.80 -13.36
N TYR A 123 -8.71 -9.67 -13.09
CA TYR A 123 -8.31 -9.28 -11.73
C TYR A 123 -9.50 -8.93 -10.84
N THR A 124 -10.53 -8.24 -11.36
CA THR A 124 -11.77 -8.01 -10.59
C THR A 124 -12.42 -9.32 -10.15
N ARG A 125 -12.55 -10.29 -11.07
CA ARG A 125 -13.12 -11.61 -10.74
C ARG A 125 -12.23 -12.42 -9.80
N TRP A 126 -10.92 -12.30 -9.92
CA TRP A 126 -9.98 -12.94 -9.00
C TRP A 126 -10.13 -12.38 -7.58
N ALA A 127 -10.24 -11.05 -7.45
CA ALA A 127 -10.45 -10.38 -6.17
C ALA A 127 -11.77 -10.81 -5.52
N GLU A 128 -12.87 -10.80 -6.28
CA GLU A 128 -14.19 -11.26 -5.82
C GLU A 128 -14.16 -12.72 -5.32
N ARG A 129 -13.50 -13.64 -6.05
CA ARG A 129 -13.40 -15.06 -5.65
C ARG A 129 -12.59 -15.27 -4.39
N ARG A 130 -11.59 -14.44 -4.12
CA ARG A 130 -10.80 -14.48 -2.89
C ARG A 130 -11.45 -13.71 -1.73
N GLY A 131 -12.60 -13.07 -1.96
CA GLY A 131 -13.27 -12.26 -0.95
C GLY A 131 -12.60 -10.91 -0.69
N PHE A 132 -11.73 -10.45 -1.60
CA PHE A 132 -11.14 -9.11 -1.53
C PHE A 132 -12.13 -8.06 -2.01
N GLN A 133 -12.10 -6.88 -1.39
CA GLN A 133 -12.83 -5.72 -1.87
C GLN A 133 -12.07 -5.10 -3.05
N CYS A 134 -12.72 -4.93 -4.19
CA CYS A 134 -12.12 -4.37 -5.39
C CYS A 134 -12.86 -3.09 -5.80
N ASP A 135 -12.16 -1.95 -5.73
CA ASP A 135 -12.68 -0.64 -6.11
C ASP A 135 -11.94 -0.13 -7.35
N VAL A 136 -12.68 0.27 -8.39
CA VAL A 136 -12.09 0.88 -9.58
C VAL A 136 -11.91 2.37 -9.30
N LEU A 137 -10.67 2.81 -9.15
CA LEU A 137 -10.33 4.21 -8.82
C LEU A 137 -10.36 5.10 -10.06
N ASP A 138 -9.79 4.61 -11.16
CA ASP A 138 -9.74 5.35 -12.42
C ASP A 138 -9.85 4.38 -13.61
N ARG A 139 -10.47 4.85 -14.70
CA ARG A 139 -10.63 4.08 -15.92
C ARG A 139 -10.70 4.99 -17.13
N SER A 140 -9.75 4.81 -18.04
CA SER A 140 -9.69 5.47 -19.35
C SER A 140 -10.04 4.48 -20.46
N TYR A 141 -11.10 4.79 -21.22
CA TYR A 141 -11.54 3.96 -22.34
C TYR A 141 -10.69 4.18 -23.60
N GLY A 142 -10.59 3.14 -24.42
CA GLY A 142 -10.05 3.26 -25.78
C GLY A 142 -11.00 4.04 -26.70
N GLU A 143 -10.49 4.51 -27.85
CA GLU A 143 -11.30 5.26 -28.83
C GLU A 143 -12.34 4.39 -29.52
N GLU A 144 -12.00 3.13 -29.83
CA GLU A 144 -12.92 2.18 -30.48
C GLU A 144 -13.41 1.08 -29.54
N SER A 145 -12.52 0.50 -28.72
CA SER A 145 -12.88 -0.58 -27.81
C SER A 145 -11.85 -0.71 -26.67
N GLY A 146 -12.25 -1.41 -25.60
CA GLY A 146 -11.36 -1.75 -24.50
C GLY A 146 -10.99 -0.58 -23.59
N VAL A 147 -9.85 -0.70 -22.93
CA VAL A 147 -9.37 0.21 -21.89
C VAL A 147 -7.93 0.60 -22.19
N LYS A 148 -7.64 1.89 -22.21
CA LYS A 148 -6.27 2.40 -22.39
C LYS A 148 -5.49 2.29 -21.08
N SER A 149 -6.11 2.68 -19.98
CA SER A 149 -5.56 2.52 -18.63
C SER A 149 -6.66 2.31 -17.61
N ALA A 150 -6.40 1.53 -16.58
CA ALA A 150 -7.30 1.41 -15.42
C ALA A 150 -6.48 1.26 -14.14
N VAL A 151 -6.97 1.85 -13.06
CA VAL A 151 -6.40 1.71 -11.73
C VAL A 151 -7.45 1.11 -10.82
N ILE A 152 -7.12 -0.02 -10.19
CA ILE A 152 -7.98 -0.70 -9.23
C ILE A 152 -7.27 -0.79 -7.88
N GLN A 153 -8.03 -0.56 -6.82
CA GLN A 153 -7.61 -0.83 -5.45
C GLN A 153 -8.18 -2.18 -5.03
N VAL A 154 -7.31 -3.08 -4.57
CA VAL A 154 -7.68 -4.36 -3.98
C VAL A 154 -7.37 -4.29 -2.49
N SER A 155 -8.42 -4.33 -1.68
CA SER A 155 -8.33 -4.24 -0.22
C SER A 155 -8.63 -5.58 0.42
N GLY A 156 -7.75 -6.03 1.31
CA GLY A 156 -7.84 -7.34 1.93
C GLY A 156 -6.51 -7.81 2.51
N ASP A 157 -6.57 -8.85 3.35
CA ASP A 157 -5.38 -9.40 3.98
C ASP A 157 -4.39 -9.91 2.91
N PHE A 158 -3.15 -9.45 3.00
CA PHE A 158 -2.09 -9.82 2.08
C PHE A 158 -2.34 -9.53 0.58
N ALA A 159 -3.24 -8.59 0.27
CA ALA A 159 -3.62 -8.29 -1.12
C ALA A 159 -2.41 -7.94 -2.00
N TYR A 160 -1.47 -7.11 -1.49
CA TYR A 160 -0.22 -6.81 -2.21
C TYR A 160 0.68 -8.03 -2.35
N GLY A 161 0.86 -8.81 -1.28
CA GLY A 161 1.69 -10.02 -1.30
C GLY A 161 1.23 -11.04 -2.35
N HIS A 162 -0.08 -11.15 -2.57
CA HIS A 162 -0.64 -11.99 -3.64
C HIS A 162 -0.41 -11.44 -5.04
N LEU A 163 -0.52 -10.12 -5.23
CA LEU A 163 -0.45 -9.48 -6.54
C LEU A 163 0.97 -9.10 -6.98
N ARG A 164 1.95 -9.11 -6.07
CA ARG A 164 3.32 -8.68 -6.38
C ARG A 164 3.96 -9.48 -7.53
N SER A 165 3.62 -10.76 -7.65
CA SER A 165 4.15 -11.66 -8.69
C SER A 165 3.52 -11.40 -10.06
N GLU A 166 2.42 -10.66 -10.13
CA GLU A 166 1.73 -10.31 -11.36
C GLU A 166 2.33 -9.08 -12.05
N LYS A 167 3.35 -8.47 -11.43
CA LYS A 167 4.03 -7.28 -11.93
C LYS A 167 4.79 -7.62 -13.20
N GLY A 168 4.50 -6.90 -14.27
CA GLY A 168 5.20 -7.06 -15.54
C GLY A 168 4.29 -6.95 -16.75
N VAL A 169 4.82 -7.35 -17.90
CA VAL A 169 4.12 -7.28 -19.19
C VAL A 169 3.41 -8.60 -19.45
N HIS A 170 2.09 -8.53 -19.61
CA HIS A 170 1.23 -9.64 -19.95
C HIS A 170 1.03 -9.67 -21.47
N ARG A 171 1.44 -10.77 -22.11
CA ARG A 171 1.37 -10.94 -23.56
C ARG A 171 0.19 -11.82 -23.97
N LEU A 172 -0.60 -11.33 -24.92
CA LEU A 172 -1.67 -12.10 -25.57
C LEU A 172 -1.33 -12.32 -27.05
N VAL A 173 -1.47 -13.56 -27.52
CA VAL A 173 -1.35 -13.91 -28.94
C VAL A 173 -2.65 -14.57 -29.40
N ARG A 174 -3.41 -13.89 -30.25
CA ARG A 174 -4.72 -14.37 -30.75
C ARG A 174 -4.97 -13.94 -32.19
N ILE A 175 -6.04 -14.46 -32.79
CA ILE A 175 -6.62 -13.89 -33.99
C ILE A 175 -7.41 -12.65 -33.55
N SER A 176 -7.11 -11.49 -34.12
CA SER A 176 -7.79 -10.25 -33.75
C SER A 176 -9.23 -10.27 -34.25
N PRO A 177 -10.23 -9.94 -33.41
CA PRO A 177 -11.60 -9.72 -33.85
C PRO A 177 -11.79 -8.35 -34.54
N PHE A 178 -10.80 -7.47 -34.46
CA PHE A 178 -10.81 -6.12 -35.04
C PHE A 178 -10.10 -6.05 -36.40
N ASP A 179 -9.39 -7.10 -36.78
CA ASP A 179 -8.72 -7.22 -38.08
C ASP A 179 -9.58 -8.01 -39.07
N ASN A 180 -9.89 -7.40 -40.21
CA ASN A 180 -10.68 -8.01 -41.27
C ASN A 180 -9.96 -9.21 -41.91
N ASP A 181 -8.62 -9.19 -41.93
CA ASP A 181 -7.81 -10.24 -42.54
C ASP A 181 -7.61 -11.46 -41.61
N HIS A 182 -8.19 -11.41 -40.39
CA HIS A 182 -8.09 -12.47 -39.37
C HIS A 182 -6.62 -12.87 -39.10
N ALA A 183 -5.70 -11.92 -39.19
CA ALA A 183 -4.30 -12.18 -38.93
C ALA A 183 -4.07 -12.48 -37.44
N ARG A 184 -2.95 -13.13 -37.15
CA ARG A 184 -2.52 -13.39 -35.78
C ARG A 184 -1.82 -12.15 -35.24
N HIS A 185 -2.42 -11.52 -34.23
CA HIS A 185 -1.88 -10.34 -33.56
C HIS A 185 -1.23 -10.71 -32.24
N THR A 186 -0.23 -9.91 -31.84
CA THR A 186 0.39 -9.97 -30.52
C THR A 186 0.14 -8.65 -29.81
N SER A 187 -0.50 -8.72 -28.66
CA SER A 187 -0.85 -7.57 -27.81
C SER A 187 -0.11 -7.65 -26.49
N PHE A 188 0.16 -6.48 -25.91
CA PHE A 188 0.82 -6.35 -24.61
C PHE A 188 0.01 -5.44 -23.71
N ALA A 189 0.01 -5.76 -22.42
CA ALA A 189 -0.49 -4.89 -21.37
C ALA A 189 0.45 -4.95 -20.17
N LEU A 190 0.81 -3.80 -19.63
CA LEU A 190 1.63 -3.69 -18.43
C LEU A 190 0.74 -3.71 -17.20
N ALA A 191 1.05 -4.57 -16.24
CA ALA A 191 0.49 -4.58 -14.90
C ALA A 191 1.53 -4.03 -13.92
N GLU A 192 1.26 -2.84 -13.38
CA GLU A 192 2.01 -2.26 -12.27
C GLU A 192 1.26 -2.55 -10.96
N ILE A 193 1.96 -3.09 -9.97
CA ILE A 193 1.39 -3.35 -8.65
C ILE A 193 2.19 -2.58 -7.61
N LEU A 194 1.46 -1.80 -6.81
CA LEU A 194 2.01 -0.97 -5.75
C LEU A 194 1.27 -1.25 -4.44
N PRO A 195 1.96 -1.22 -3.29
CA PRO A 195 1.27 -1.26 -2.02
C PRO A 195 0.61 0.09 -1.76
N LYS A 196 -0.60 0.06 -1.21
CA LYS A 196 -1.27 1.28 -0.74
C LYS A 196 -0.49 1.85 0.43
N VAL A 197 -0.05 3.10 0.29
CA VAL A 197 0.58 3.85 1.38
C VAL A 197 -0.51 4.65 2.10
N GLU A 198 -0.50 4.70 3.43
CA GLU A 198 -1.45 5.52 4.18
C GLU A 198 -1.27 7.01 3.82
N GLU A 199 -2.38 7.65 3.44
CA GLU A 199 -2.44 9.08 3.17
C GLU A 199 -2.57 9.82 4.50
N GLY A 200 -1.62 10.73 4.74
CA GLY A 200 -1.52 11.47 5.99
C GLY A 200 -0.12 12.00 6.16
N ILE A 201 0.27 12.96 5.33
CA ILE A 201 1.47 13.77 5.63
C ILE A 201 1.03 14.87 6.59
N ASP A 202 0.58 14.50 7.79
CA ASP A 202 0.51 15.44 8.90
C ASP A 202 1.94 15.59 9.42
N ILE A 203 2.69 16.49 8.80
CA ILE A 203 4.00 16.89 9.34
C ILE A 203 3.69 17.71 10.59
N ASN A 204 3.61 17.03 11.72
CA ASN A 204 3.60 17.68 13.02
C ASN A 204 5.00 18.23 13.27
N ILE A 205 5.21 19.51 12.94
CA ILE A 205 6.49 20.18 13.17
C ILE A 205 6.56 20.51 14.66
N ASN A 206 7.42 19.80 15.41
CA ASN A 206 7.69 20.17 16.78
C ASN A 206 8.37 21.55 16.80
N SER A 207 7.90 22.45 17.68
CA SER A 207 8.47 23.79 17.82
C SER A 207 9.95 23.77 18.22
N ASP A 208 10.38 22.70 18.91
CA ASP A 208 11.74 22.54 19.42
C ASP A 208 12.75 22.20 18.31
N ASP A 209 12.29 21.66 17.19
CA ASP A 209 13.12 21.32 16.02
C ASP A 209 13.41 22.54 15.13
N ILE A 210 12.84 23.70 15.44
CA ILE A 210 13.01 24.94 14.68
C ILE A 210 13.91 25.91 15.43
N ARG A 211 15.09 26.16 14.86
CA ARG A 211 15.93 27.28 15.28
C ARG A 211 15.48 28.56 14.58
N LEU A 212 15.13 29.56 15.38
CA LEU A 212 14.75 30.89 14.91
C LEU A 212 15.90 31.88 15.14
N ASP A 213 16.42 32.43 14.05
CA ASP A 213 17.41 33.51 14.07
C ASP A 213 16.78 34.81 13.55
N VAL A 214 16.96 35.91 14.28
CA VAL A 214 16.46 37.23 13.89
C VAL A 214 17.63 38.11 13.46
N PHE A 215 17.53 38.73 12.29
CA PHE A 215 18.58 39.58 11.75
C PHE A 215 18.00 40.81 11.04
N ARG A 216 18.88 41.71 10.62
CA ARG A 216 18.48 42.94 9.90
C ARG A 216 18.27 42.62 8.42
N ALA A 217 17.17 43.09 7.85
CA ALA A 217 16.85 42.86 6.44
C ALA A 217 17.89 43.53 5.52
N GLY A 218 18.33 42.82 4.48
CA GLY A 218 19.32 43.31 3.53
C GLY A 218 18.65 43.94 2.32
N GLY A 219 18.54 45.27 2.27
CA GLY A 219 17.95 45.99 1.13
C GLY A 219 18.08 47.51 1.22
N HIS A 220 17.80 48.21 0.12
CA HIS A 220 17.85 49.69 -0.01
C HIS A 220 16.67 50.41 0.70
N GLY A 221 16.19 49.86 1.82
CA GLY A 221 15.07 50.38 2.58
C GLY A 221 15.45 51.56 3.49
N GLY A 222 14.47 52.42 3.81
CA GLY A 222 14.65 53.60 4.68
C GLY A 222 15.06 53.26 6.12
N GLN A 223 15.15 54.30 6.98
CA GLN A 223 15.71 54.20 8.34
C GLN A 223 15.15 53.06 9.21
N ASN A 224 13.89 52.65 9.00
CA ASN A 224 13.23 51.57 9.75
C ASN A 224 13.88 50.19 9.46
N VAL A 225 14.31 49.95 8.22
CA VAL A 225 14.95 48.70 7.78
C VAL A 225 16.38 48.57 8.32
N GLN A 226 17.07 49.69 8.52
CA GLN A 226 18.45 49.72 9.01
C GLN A 226 18.57 49.61 10.54
N LYS A 227 17.54 50.06 11.28
CA LYS A 227 17.55 50.09 12.75
C LYS A 227 16.85 48.90 13.41
N ASN A 228 15.83 48.33 12.77
CA ASN A 228 15.01 47.29 13.38
C ASN A 228 15.32 45.89 12.81
N SER A 229 15.45 44.89 13.68
CA SER A 229 15.74 43.51 13.29
C SER A 229 14.44 42.76 12.99
N THR A 230 13.88 42.99 11.80
CA THR A 230 12.57 42.44 11.41
C THR A 230 12.65 41.16 10.55
N ALA A 231 13.83 40.82 9.99
CA ALA A 231 14.00 39.63 9.18
C ALA A 231 14.18 38.37 10.04
N VAL A 232 13.55 37.28 9.63
CA VAL A 232 13.56 36.01 10.36
C VAL A 232 14.14 34.93 9.46
N ARG A 233 15.03 34.11 10.04
CA ARG A 233 15.51 32.85 9.46
C ARG A 233 15.05 31.72 10.35
N LEU A 234 14.38 30.74 9.75
CA LEU A 234 14.01 29.50 10.40
C LEU A 234 14.88 28.38 9.83
N THR A 235 15.45 27.57 10.71
CA THR A 235 16.20 26.37 10.36
C THR A 235 15.54 25.18 11.01
N HIS A 236 15.09 24.21 10.22
CA HIS A 236 14.66 22.92 10.74
C HIS A 236 15.90 22.06 10.97
N VAL A 237 16.22 21.81 12.24
CA VAL A 237 17.46 21.12 12.66
C VAL A 237 17.57 19.70 12.08
N PRO A 238 16.51 18.87 12.06
CA PRO A 238 16.60 17.52 11.52
C PRO A 238 16.88 17.45 10.01
N THR A 239 16.33 18.37 9.21
CA THR A 239 16.47 18.34 7.74
C THR A 239 17.45 19.36 7.19
N ASN A 240 18.03 20.21 8.05
CA ASN A 240 18.87 21.35 7.69
C ASN A 240 18.23 22.31 6.67
N ILE A 241 16.90 22.31 6.52
CA ILE A 241 16.22 23.25 5.62
C ILE A 241 16.20 24.62 6.28
N VAL A 242 16.78 25.60 5.56
CA VAL A 242 16.80 27.00 5.97
C VAL A 242 15.82 27.80 5.12
N VAL A 243 14.95 28.56 5.79
CA VAL A 243 14.00 29.49 5.17
C VAL A 243 14.22 30.88 5.75
N THR A 244 14.27 31.89 4.89
CA THR A 244 14.40 33.29 5.31
C THR A 244 13.22 34.10 4.79
N CYS A 245 12.65 34.96 5.65
CA CYS A 245 11.60 35.90 5.26
C CYS A 245 11.91 37.31 5.75
N GLN A 246 11.78 38.29 4.85
CA GLN A 246 12.05 39.70 5.11
C GLN A 246 11.01 40.64 4.42
N ASN A 247 9.88 40.09 4.00
CA ASN A 247 8.93 40.79 3.13
C ASN A 247 8.11 41.84 3.88
N GLU A 248 7.78 41.58 5.15
CA GLU A 248 6.93 42.42 5.97
C GLU A 248 7.72 43.29 6.94
N ARG A 249 7.09 44.40 7.37
CA ARG A 249 7.66 45.31 8.38
C ARG A 249 7.59 44.72 9.80
N SER A 250 6.74 43.72 10.04
CA SER A 250 6.57 43.06 11.33
C SER A 250 7.34 41.75 11.39
N GLN A 251 8.13 41.56 12.46
CA GLN A 251 8.85 40.32 12.73
C GLN A 251 7.89 39.13 12.88
N HIS A 252 6.73 39.33 13.52
CA HIS A 252 5.76 38.26 13.74
C HIS A 252 5.17 37.75 12.41
N GLN A 253 4.82 38.68 11.51
CA GLN A 253 4.32 38.34 10.17
C GLN A 253 5.40 37.63 9.34
N ASN A 254 6.66 38.08 9.41
CA ASN A 254 7.78 37.39 8.76
C ASN A 254 7.98 35.98 9.32
N ARG A 255 7.79 35.76 10.63
CA ARG A 255 7.84 34.43 11.26
C ARG A 255 6.72 33.52 10.74
N GLU A 256 5.48 33.98 10.69
CA GLU A 256 4.35 33.19 10.18
C GLU A 256 4.51 32.81 8.70
N ILE A 257 4.99 33.74 7.87
CA ILE A 257 5.26 33.49 6.46
C ILE A 257 6.42 32.50 6.31
N ALA A 258 7.51 32.67 7.07
CA ALA A 258 8.63 31.73 7.06
C ALA A 258 8.20 30.34 7.51
N MET A 259 7.31 30.22 8.51
CA MET A 259 6.74 28.95 8.95
C MET A 259 5.94 28.29 7.83
N ARG A 260 5.04 29.03 7.15
CA ARG A 260 4.28 28.49 6.01
C ARG A 260 5.18 27.96 4.89
N ILE A 261 6.23 28.69 4.56
CA ILE A 261 7.21 28.28 3.54
C ILE A 261 8.01 27.06 4.01
N LEU A 262 8.39 27.01 5.29
CA LEU A 262 9.10 25.88 5.88
C LEU A 262 8.23 24.62 5.84
N THR A 263 6.97 24.72 6.25
CA THR A 263 5.99 23.62 6.14
C THR A 263 5.84 23.16 4.70
N ALA A 264 5.68 24.08 3.73
CA ALA A 264 5.57 23.71 2.33
C ALA A 264 6.83 22.98 1.80
N ARG A 265 8.02 23.41 2.20
CA ARG A 265 9.28 22.75 1.83
C ARG A 265 9.45 21.38 2.48
N LEU A 266 9.00 21.21 3.72
CA LEU A 266 9.02 19.92 4.40
C LEU A 266 8.04 18.94 3.75
N VAL A 267 6.84 19.41 3.38
CA VAL A 267 5.87 18.62 2.61
C VAL A 267 6.44 18.20 1.26
N ASP A 268 7.11 19.10 0.54
CA ASP A 268 7.75 18.77 -0.73
C ASP A 268 8.90 17.76 -0.58
N LEU A 269 9.71 17.88 0.48
CA LEU A 269 10.78 16.92 0.77
C LEU A 269 10.21 15.53 1.10
N GLU A 270 9.18 15.47 1.92
CA GLU A 270 8.54 14.20 2.30
C GLU A 270 7.84 13.55 1.11
N ARG A 271 7.22 14.37 0.25
CA ARG A 271 6.66 13.92 -1.02
C ARG A 271 7.75 13.33 -1.93
N LYS A 272 8.90 14.00 -2.07
CA LYS A 272 10.01 13.50 -2.88
C LYS A 272 10.57 12.18 -2.35
N LYS A 273 10.72 12.04 -1.04
CA LYS A 273 11.12 10.76 -0.43
C LYS A 273 10.13 9.65 -0.75
N LYS A 274 8.83 9.90 -0.59
CA LYS A 274 7.79 8.93 -0.96
C LYS A 274 7.82 8.61 -2.46
N GLU A 275 8.04 9.60 -3.32
CA GLU A 275 8.19 9.38 -4.77
C GLU A 275 9.43 8.53 -5.08
N GLU A 276 10.56 8.73 -4.38
CA GLU A 276 11.77 7.91 -4.50
C GLU A 276 11.55 6.47 -3.99
N GLU A 277 10.88 6.29 -2.85
CA GLU A 277 10.48 4.97 -2.34
C GLU A 277 9.56 4.24 -3.32
N ILE A 278 8.54 4.93 -3.84
CA ILE A 278 7.65 4.39 -4.87
C ILE A 278 8.44 4.05 -6.13
N ALA A 279 9.37 4.89 -6.57
CA ALA A 279 10.22 4.62 -7.73
C ALA A 279 11.11 3.39 -7.50
N GLN A 280 11.64 3.21 -6.30
CA GLN A 280 12.41 2.03 -5.93
C GLN A 280 11.55 0.75 -5.93
N ILE A 281 10.30 0.83 -5.44
CA ILE A 281 9.33 -0.28 -5.49
C ILE A 281 8.91 -0.58 -6.94
N LYS A 282 8.73 0.47 -7.76
CA LYS A 282 8.47 0.33 -9.20
C LYS A 282 9.65 -0.31 -9.92
N GLY A 283 10.88 -0.09 -9.48
CA GLY A 283 12.08 -0.61 -10.13
C GLY A 283 12.33 0.07 -11.47
N GLU A 284 13.15 -0.54 -12.33
CA GLU A 284 13.39 -0.02 -13.68
C GLU A 284 12.09 0.03 -14.49
N HIS A 285 11.89 1.11 -15.24
CA HIS A 285 10.70 1.29 -16.07
C HIS A 285 10.71 0.29 -17.24
N ILE A 286 9.95 -0.79 -17.11
CA ILE A 286 9.78 -1.79 -18.16
C ILE A 286 8.77 -1.26 -19.18
N SER A 287 9.22 -0.97 -20.40
CA SER A 287 8.31 -0.62 -21.49
C SER A 287 7.46 -1.83 -21.91
N ALA A 288 6.18 -1.61 -22.18
CA ALA A 288 5.25 -2.60 -22.70
C ALA A 288 5.49 -2.87 -24.21
N GLU A 289 6.72 -3.24 -24.55
CA GLU A 289 7.21 -3.42 -25.90
C GLU A 289 7.78 -4.83 -26.09
N TRP A 290 8.04 -5.18 -27.35
CA TRP A 290 8.58 -6.50 -27.72
C TRP A 290 9.97 -6.72 -27.10
N GLY A 291 10.14 -7.81 -26.34
CA GLY A 291 11.44 -8.28 -25.85
C GLY A 291 11.65 -8.25 -24.34
N ASN A 292 10.63 -7.87 -23.57
CA ASN A 292 10.57 -8.01 -22.11
C ASN A 292 9.74 -9.22 -21.68
#